data_AF-A0A927N0X4-F1
#
_entry.id   AF-A0A927N0X4-F1
#
_cell.length_a   1.000
_cell.length_b   1.000
_cell.length_c   1.000
_cell.angle_alpha   90.00
_cell.angle_beta   90.00
_cell.angle_gamma   90.00
#
_symmetry.space_group_name_H-M   'P 1'
#
loop_
_entity.id
_entity.type
_entity.pdbx_description
1 polymer ?
#
loop_
_entity_poly.entity_id
_entity_poly.type
_entity_poly.pdbx_seq_one_letter_code
_entity_poly.pdbx_strand_id
1 'polypeptide(L)' 'MNLTGWARAQGIAPRTACRWFREGTLPVPAERVGPRTILVNIDAYGLGSASNRARRALEAAAADE' A
#
# COMPACT_ATOMS: atom_id res chain seq x y z
N MET A 1 -3.14 -12.40 -0.80
CA MET A 1 -2.73 -12.73 0.60
C MET A 1 -3.32 -11.72 1.58
N ASN A 2 -3.28 -11.93 2.90
CA ASN A 2 -3.75 -10.90 3.86
C ASN A 2 -2.70 -9.78 4.06
N LEU A 3 -3.15 -8.59 4.48
CA LEU A 3 -2.29 -7.40 4.66
C LEU A 3 -1.15 -7.63 5.67
N THR A 4 -1.42 -8.34 6.76
CA THR A 4 -0.42 -8.64 7.80
C THR A 4 0.69 -9.56 7.28
N GLY A 5 0.34 -10.58 6.52
CA GLY A 5 1.26 -11.53 5.89
C GLY A 5 2.08 -10.86 4.81
N TRP A 6 1.46 -9.99 4.01
CA TRP A 6 2.18 -9.14 3.05
C TRP A 6 3.18 -8.23 3.76
N ALA A 7 2.75 -7.54 4.82
CA ALA A 7 3.61 -6.66 5.58
C ALA A 7 4.84 -7.43 6.12
N ARG A 8 4.63 -8.60 6.74
CA ARG A 8 5.71 -9.44 7.25
C ARG A 8 6.65 -9.94 6.14
N ALA A 9 6.12 -10.36 4.99
CA ALA A 9 6.93 -10.79 3.85
C ALA A 9 7.81 -9.66 3.29
N GLN A 10 7.39 -8.40 3.44
CA GLN A 10 8.16 -7.21 3.05
C GLN A 10 9.04 -6.66 4.18
N GLY A 11 9.03 -7.26 5.39
CA GLY A 11 9.72 -6.73 6.56
C GLY A 11 9.06 -5.47 7.16
N ILE A 12 7.83 -5.16 6.76
CA ILE A 12 7.05 -3.99 7.21
C ILE A 12 6.21 -4.38 8.43
N ALA A 13 6.19 -3.51 9.45
CA ALA A 13 5.31 -3.69 10.60
C ALA A 13 3.83 -3.66 10.17
N PRO A 14 2.97 -4.60 10.62
CA PRO A 14 1.54 -4.63 10.26
C PRO A 14 0.79 -3.33 10.57
N ARG A 15 1.18 -2.61 11.64
CA ARG A 15 0.63 -1.28 11.97
C ARG A 15 0.90 -0.26 10.87
N THR A 16 2.09 -0.26 10.28
CA THR A 16 2.48 0.62 9.18
C THR A 16 1.67 0.31 7.92
N ALA A 17 1.53 -0.98 7.58
CA ALA A 17 0.71 -1.39 6.44
C ALA A 17 -0.79 -1.03 6.63
N CYS A 18 -1.34 -1.23 7.83
CA CYS A 18 -2.70 -0.79 8.17
C CYS A 18 -2.86 0.73 8.06
N ARG A 19 -1.84 1.50 8.47
CA ARG A 19 -1.84 2.95 8.32
C ARG A 19 -1.87 3.35 6.84
N TRP A 20 -1.02 2.77 6.01
CA TRP A 20 -1.00 3.05 4.56
C TRP A 20 -2.32 2.70 3.88
N PHE A 21 -2.94 1.58 4.25
CA PHE A 21 -4.26 1.22 3.73
C PHE A 21 -5.34 2.24 4.12
N ARG A 22 -5.34 2.71 5.38
CA ARG A 22 -6.28 3.75 5.84
C ARG A 22 -6.04 5.11 5.18
N GLU A 23 -4.79 5.44 4.88
CA GLU A 23 -4.39 6.68 4.21
C GLU A 23 -4.46 6.57 2.68
N GLY A 24 -4.76 5.40 2.10
CA GLY A 24 -4.77 5.19 0.65
C GLY A 24 -3.38 5.25 0.00
N THR A 25 -2.29 5.20 0.78
CA THR A 25 -0.90 5.30 0.32
C THR A 25 -0.24 3.94 0.08
N LEU A 26 -1.03 2.86 0.11
CA LEU A 26 -0.52 1.51 -0.05
C LEU A 26 0.02 1.32 -1.48
N PRO A 27 1.26 0.83 -1.66
CA PRO A 27 1.87 0.66 -2.98
C PRO A 27 1.29 -0.52 -3.78
N VAL A 28 0.47 -1.35 -3.11
CA VAL A 28 -0.17 -2.53 -3.67
C VAL A 28 -1.68 -2.32 -3.65
N PRO A 29 -2.42 -2.78 -4.67
CA PRO A 29 -3.87 -2.81 -4.59
C PRO A 29 -4.30 -3.77 -3.48
N ALA A 30 -5.10 -3.24 -2.56
CA ALA A 30 -5.67 -3.99 -1.48
C ALA A 30 -7.15 -3.65 -1.33
N GLU A 31 -7.93 -4.66 -0.96
CA GLU A 31 -9.37 -4.53 -0.80
C GLU A 31 -9.79 -5.04 0.58
N ARG A 32 -10.72 -4.33 1.21
CA ARG A 32 -11.32 -4.75 2.46
C ARG A 32 -12.49 -5.70 2.16
N VAL A 33 -12.27 -6.98 2.42
CA VAL A 33 -13.27 -8.05 2.21
C VAL A 33 -14.07 -8.40 3.47
N GLY A 34 -13.84 -7.67 4.57
CA GLY A 34 -14.61 -7.85 5.80
C GLY A 34 -14.28 -6.83 6.90
N PRO A 35 -14.90 -6.96 8.09
CA PRO A 35 -14.75 -5.99 9.19
C PRO A 35 -13.31 -5.85 9.70
N ARG A 36 -12.50 -6.93 9.59
CA ARG A 36 -11.10 -6.97 10.01
C ARG A 36 -10.16 -7.58 8.98
N THR A 37 -10.64 -7.88 7.78
CA THR A 37 -9.86 -8.59 6.76
C THR A 37 -9.58 -7.67 5.58
N ILE A 38 -8.30 -7.44 5.33
CA ILE A 38 -7.80 -6.72 4.16
C ILE A 38 -6.97 -7.72 3.35
N LEU A 39 -7.36 -7.90 2.09
CA LEU A 39 -6.64 -8.73 1.13
C LEU A 39 -5.79 -7.84 0.23
N VAL A 40 -4.54 -8.24 0.07
CA VAL A 40 -3.56 -7.65 -0.84
C VAL A 40 -3.46 -8.52 -2.08
N ASN A 41 -3.62 -7.88 -3.24
CA ASN A 41 -3.36 -8.49 -4.53
C ASN A 41 -1.88 -8.28 -4.89
N ILE A 42 -1.12 -9.37 -4.88
CA ILE A 42 0.34 -9.39 -5.03
C ILE A 42 0.72 -9.45 -6.51
N ASP A 43 -0.11 -10.08 -7.34
CA ASP A 43 0.13 -10.24 -8.78
C ASP A 43 0.15 -8.86 -9.48
N ALA A 44 -0.59 -7.90 -8.94
CA ALA A 44 -0.59 -6.52 -9.41
C ALA A 44 0.63 -5.70 -8.94
N TYR A 45 1.41 -6.16 -7.95
CA TYR A 45 2.60 -5.44 -7.48
C TYR A 45 3.73 -5.48 -8.51
N GLY A 46 3.92 -6.63 -9.17
CA GLY A 46 5.01 -6.83 -10.14
C GLY A 46 4.86 -6.02 -11.44
N LEU A 47 3.64 -5.59 -11.77
CA LEU A 47 3.34 -4.85 -12.99
C LEU A 47 3.29 -3.32 -12.80
N GLY A 48 3.31 -2.80 -11.56
CA GLY A 48 3.10 -1.38 -11.28
C GLY A 48 4.00 -0.74 -10.21
N SER A 49 4.86 -1.50 -9.51
CA SER A 49 5.61 -1.02 -8.33
C SER A 49 6.60 0.14 -8.58
N ALA A 50 6.84 0.54 -9.83
CA ALA A 50 7.64 1.73 -10.13
C ALA A 50 6.87 3.06 -9.93
N SER A 51 5.53 3.04 -9.94
CA SER A 51 4.73 4.26 -10.10
C SER A 51 4.36 4.96 -8.76
N ASN A 52 4.34 4.23 -7.65
CA ASN A 52 3.72 4.71 -6.41
C ASN A 52 4.68 5.55 -5.56
N ARG A 53 6.00 5.35 -5.68
CA ARG A 53 7.04 6.24 -5.11
C ARG A 53 7.18 7.53 -5.92
N ALA A 54 7.06 7.43 -7.25
CA ALA A 54 7.15 8.57 -8.16
C ALA A 54 5.96 9.53 -7.98
N ARG A 55 4.75 9.01 -7.72
CA ARG A 55 3.55 9.84 -7.54
C ARG A 55 3.63 10.75 -6.31
N ARG A 56 4.15 10.27 -5.18
CA ARG A 56 4.24 11.07 -3.93
C ARG A 56 5.36 12.11 -3.98
N ALA A 57 6.43 11.86 -4.73
CA ALA A 57 7.43 12.87 -5.03
C ALA A 57 6.88 13.98 -5.95
N LEU A 58 5.98 13.64 -6.87
CA LEU A 58 5.32 14.60 -7.75
C LEU A 58 4.24 15.44 -7.03
N GLU A 59 3.49 14.83 -6.10
CA GLU A 59 2.40 15.50 -5.38
C GLU A 59 2.91 16.38 -4.22
N ALA A 60 4.03 16.01 -3.58
CA ALA A 60 4.71 16.87 -2.62
C ALA A 60 5.32 18.13 -3.26
N ALA A 61 5.65 18.09 -4.55
CA ALA A 61 6.11 19.25 -5.30
C ALA A 61 4.97 20.15 -5.81
N ALA A 62 3.71 19.70 -5.73
CA ALA A 62 2.53 20.43 -6.23
C ALA A 62 1.72 21.10 -5.11
N ALA A 63 2.15 21.00 -3.86
CA ALA A 63 1.47 21.57 -2.69
C ALA A 63 2.22 22.77 -2.07
N ASP A 64 3.20 23.33 -2.78
CA ASP A 64 4.05 24.46 -2.34
C ASP A 64 3.94 25.66 -3.32
N GLU A 65 2.70 26.05 -3.65
CA GLU A 65 2.38 27.37 -4.24
C GLU A 65 1.58 28.23 -3.25
#